data_AF-A0A956EYP0-F1
#
_entry.id   AF-A0A956EYP0-F1
#
_cell.length_a   1.000
_cell.length_b   1.000
_cell.length_c   1.000
_cell.angle_alpha   90.00
_cell.angle_beta   90.00
_cell.angle_gamma   90.00
#
_symmetry.space_group_name_H-M   'P 1'
#
loop_
_entity.id
_entity.type
_entity.pdbx_description
1 polymer ?
#
loop_
_entity_poly.entity_id
_entity_poly.type
_entity_poly.pdbx_seq_one_letter_code
_entity_poly.pdbx_strand_id
1 'polypeptide(L)'
;MQTLSRRRLLAGAGASLIAAPFVSMLSGSARADTSKTAKRLAIFFSPNGTVLKHWRPTGSGKNFDFASGSILEPLQSLKQKLVICDGIDFKNASNHEGGMAAMLTGGGDASSQSKGMSVDQYVAQAIGKDSRFASLELGVQTSAWGGNVQTRMSYSGPGQFVPPDDSPTSTFSRLFGDVSATPSDLDRVQKRRQSVLDLVRGELGDLRKRVGGIEAQKLDAHLEALRSVEKGVQGPGSCTPSSTPETLDPYGGADFPALAKQQMDLLVTAFSCGMTNVGSIQMSHTVGPPVFSWLGLSE
;
A
#
# COMPACT_ATOMS: atom_id res chain seq x y z
N MET A 1 -3.91 -19.79 -59.87
CA MET A 1 -4.02 -20.26 -58.47
C MET A 1 -2.75 -21.00 -58.12
N GLN A 2 -1.87 -20.42 -57.29
CA GLN A 2 -0.68 -21.14 -56.83
C GLN A 2 -1.09 -22.16 -55.76
N THR A 3 -0.78 -23.43 -55.99
CA THR A 3 -1.11 -24.53 -55.10
C THR A 3 -0.27 -24.45 -53.83
N LEU A 4 -0.93 -24.31 -52.67
CA LEU A 4 -0.31 -24.42 -51.35
C LEU A 4 0.22 -25.84 -51.19
N SER A 5 1.54 -26.03 -51.29
CA SER A 5 2.16 -27.34 -51.06
C SER A 5 2.18 -27.67 -49.57
N ARG A 6 1.95 -28.95 -49.21
CA ARG A 6 2.03 -29.47 -47.83
C ARG A 6 3.31 -29.02 -47.11
N ARG A 7 4.43 -28.91 -47.84
CA ARG A 7 5.71 -28.44 -47.29
C ARG A 7 5.68 -26.97 -46.88
N ARG A 8 5.00 -26.09 -47.63
CA ARG A 8 4.82 -24.68 -47.25
C ARG A 8 3.85 -24.53 -46.07
N LEU A 9 2.81 -25.36 -46.01
CA LEU A 9 1.86 -25.38 -44.90
C LEU A 9 2.52 -25.85 -43.59
N LEU A 10 3.36 -26.89 -43.66
CA LEU A 10 4.11 -27.41 -42.50
C LEU A 10 5.27 -26.48 -42.09
N ALA A 11 5.93 -25.81 -43.03
CA ALA A 11 6.92 -24.78 -42.72
C ALA A 11 6.27 -23.56 -42.03
N GLY A 12 5.07 -23.16 -42.46
CA GLY A 12 4.28 -22.12 -41.80
C GLY A 12 3.82 -22.52 -40.40
N ALA A 13 3.30 -23.74 -40.22
CA ALA A 13 2.88 -24.25 -38.91
C ALA A 13 4.07 -24.41 -37.92
N GLY A 14 5.23 -24.84 -38.42
CA GLY A 14 6.46 -24.92 -37.63
C GLY A 14 6.96 -23.54 -37.19
N ALA A 15 6.93 -22.54 -38.07
CA ALA A 15 7.27 -21.16 -37.72
C ALA A 15 6.30 -20.56 -36.69
N SER A 16 5.00 -20.87 -36.78
CA SER A 16 3.99 -20.42 -35.80
C SER A 16 4.16 -21.06 -34.43
N LEU A 17 4.55 -22.34 -34.35
CA LEU A 17 4.81 -23.04 -33.08
C LEU A 17 6.11 -22.58 -32.42
N ILE A 18 7.14 -22.27 -33.21
CA ILE A 18 8.40 -21.70 -32.71
C ILE A 18 8.20 -20.25 -32.26
N ALA A 19 7.30 -19.50 -32.93
CA ALA A 19 6.99 -18.13 -32.56
C ALA A 19 5.99 -18.00 -31.40
N ALA A 20 5.18 -19.03 -31.12
CA ALA A 20 4.15 -19.02 -30.07
C ALA A 20 4.65 -18.59 -28.67
N PRO A 21 5.85 -19.00 -28.20
CA PRO A 21 6.41 -18.53 -26.92
C PRO A 21 6.88 -17.07 -26.96
N PHE A 22 7.07 -16.50 -28.16
CA PHE A 22 7.49 -15.12 -28.39
C PHE A 22 6.33 -14.20 -28.74
N VAL A 23 5.15 -14.74 -29.07
CA VAL A 23 3.90 -13.95 -29.21
C VAL A 23 3.55 -13.30 -27.88
N SER A 24 3.82 -13.96 -26.74
CA SER A 24 3.65 -13.37 -25.40
C SER A 24 4.59 -12.17 -25.17
N MET A 25 5.79 -12.18 -25.77
CA MET A 25 6.72 -11.04 -25.75
C MET A 25 6.22 -9.87 -26.62
N LEU A 26 5.46 -10.15 -27.68
CA LEU A 26 4.83 -9.13 -28.53
C LEU A 26 3.54 -8.56 -27.90
N SER A 27 2.83 -9.34 -27.09
CA SER A 27 1.69 -8.87 -26.29
C SER A 27 2.11 -8.08 -25.04
N GLY A 28 3.41 -8.01 -24.73
CA GLY A 28 3.99 -7.10 -23.74
C GLY A 28 4.11 -5.66 -24.24
N SER A 29 3.30 -5.26 -25.22
CA SER A 29 3.11 -3.84 -25.53
C SER A 29 2.32 -3.23 -24.38
N ALA A 30 3.04 -2.84 -23.33
CA ALA A 30 2.69 -1.66 -22.58
C ALA A 30 2.43 -0.58 -23.63
N ARG A 31 1.15 -0.32 -23.93
CA ARG A 31 0.77 0.90 -24.61
C ARG A 31 1.28 1.97 -23.68
N ALA A 32 2.44 2.54 -24.02
CA ALA A 32 2.90 3.78 -23.46
C ALA A 32 1.84 4.78 -23.87
N ASP A 33 0.85 4.94 -23.01
CA ASP A 33 0.01 6.11 -23.06
C ASP A 33 0.98 7.28 -22.97
N THR A 34 1.00 8.09 -24.03
CA THR A 34 1.75 9.35 -24.04
C THR A 34 1.08 10.35 -23.09
N SER A 35 -0.04 9.99 -22.45
CA SER A 35 -0.58 10.70 -21.31
C SER A 35 0.36 10.57 -20.10
N LYS A 36 0.88 11.75 -19.69
CA LYS A 36 1.50 12.12 -18.41
C LYS A 36 1.98 10.93 -17.55
N THR A 37 3.29 10.83 -17.35
CA THR A 37 3.94 9.94 -16.35
C THR A 37 3.04 9.74 -15.13
N ALA A 38 2.67 8.48 -14.86
CA ALA A 38 1.75 8.14 -13.78
C ALA A 38 2.27 8.73 -12.46
N LYS A 39 1.46 9.63 -11.87
CA LYS A 39 1.75 10.21 -10.57
C LYS A 39 1.52 9.15 -9.52
N ARG A 40 2.52 8.90 -8.68
CA ARG A 40 2.42 7.93 -7.59
C ARG A 40 2.88 8.59 -6.29
N LEU A 41 2.23 8.23 -5.19
CA LEU A 41 2.59 8.66 -3.85
C LEU A 41 2.84 7.44 -2.97
N ALA A 42 4.02 7.38 -2.37
CA ALA A 42 4.33 6.47 -1.28
C ALA A 42 4.66 7.29 -0.03
N ILE A 43 4.00 6.99 1.09
CA ILE A 43 4.31 7.58 2.40
C ILE A 43 4.94 6.51 3.28
N PHE A 44 6.05 6.85 3.94
CA PHE A 44 6.74 5.97 4.88
C PHE A 44 6.72 6.61 6.27
N PHE A 45 6.42 5.79 7.27
CA PHE A 45 6.51 6.17 8.68
C PHE A 45 7.48 5.25 9.40
N SER A 46 8.34 5.82 10.24
CA SER A 46 9.21 5.12 11.18
C SER A 46 8.93 5.57 12.61
N PRO A 47 8.99 4.67 13.61
CA PRO A 47 8.56 4.94 14.98
C PRO A 47 9.64 5.68 15.78
N ASN A 48 9.32 6.12 17.00
CA ASN A 48 10.27 6.62 18.02
C ASN A 48 11.11 7.86 17.62
N GLY A 49 10.82 8.48 16.47
CA GLY A 49 11.56 9.62 15.96
C GLY A 49 12.90 9.25 15.34
N THR A 50 13.84 10.18 15.35
CA THR A 50 15.15 10.00 14.71
C THR A 50 16.23 10.73 15.47
N VAL A 51 17.44 10.18 15.46
CA VAL A 51 18.60 10.84 16.05
C VAL A 51 19.04 11.99 15.15
N LEU A 52 18.61 13.21 15.45
CA LEU A 52 18.73 14.38 14.57
C LEU A 52 20.16 14.66 14.06
N LYS A 53 21.19 14.39 14.86
CA LYS A 53 22.60 14.51 14.44
C LYS A 53 22.99 13.62 13.26
N HIS A 54 22.29 12.50 13.05
CA HIS A 54 22.51 11.57 11.94
C HIS A 54 21.54 11.81 10.76
N TRP A 55 20.46 12.57 10.97
CA TRP A 55 19.50 12.95 9.92
C TRP A 55 19.88 14.23 9.18
N ARG A 56 20.36 15.24 9.91
CA ARG A 56 20.60 16.58 9.34
C ARG A 56 21.75 16.54 8.33
N PRO A 57 21.52 16.92 7.07
CA PRO A 57 22.60 17.09 6.12
C PRO A 57 23.44 18.33 6.50
N THR A 58 24.67 18.39 6.03
CA THR A 58 25.48 19.62 6.06
C THR A 58 25.10 20.48 4.87
N GLY A 59 25.12 21.82 5.00
CA GLY A 59 24.72 22.72 3.91
C GLY A 59 23.19 22.87 3.75
N SER A 60 22.74 23.48 2.65
CA SER A 60 21.31 23.77 2.42
C SER A 60 20.96 23.98 0.94
N GLY A 61 19.66 23.99 0.64
CA GLY A 61 19.15 24.18 -0.73
C GLY A 61 19.54 23.01 -1.63
N LYS A 62 20.20 23.28 -2.75
CA LYS A 62 20.76 22.23 -3.63
C LYS A 62 22.18 21.79 -3.23
N ASN A 63 22.81 22.56 -2.34
CA ASN A 63 24.20 22.39 -1.92
C ASN A 63 24.23 21.86 -0.48
N PHE A 64 23.70 20.65 -0.30
CA PHE A 64 23.81 19.92 0.95
C PHE A 64 24.60 18.63 0.75
N ASP A 65 25.13 18.00 1.80
CA ASP A 65 25.80 16.69 1.77
C ASP A 65 25.37 15.82 2.96
N PHE A 66 25.48 14.51 2.79
CA PHE A 66 25.30 13.56 3.90
C PHE A 66 26.62 13.43 4.65
N ALA A 67 26.59 13.72 5.95
CA ALA A 67 27.73 13.49 6.82
C ALA A 67 28.02 11.98 6.95
N SER A 68 29.27 11.63 7.23
CA SER A 68 29.61 10.23 7.51
C SER A 68 28.84 9.71 8.73
N GLY A 69 28.27 8.51 8.62
CA GLY A 69 27.38 7.94 9.61
C GLY A 69 25.98 8.55 9.59
N SER A 70 25.59 9.23 8.51
CA SER A 70 24.22 9.71 8.33
C SER A 70 23.28 8.55 7.98
N ILE A 71 22.07 8.57 8.56
CA ILE A 71 21.03 7.59 8.21
C ILE A 71 20.50 7.78 6.78
N LEU A 72 20.86 8.88 6.11
CA LEU A 72 20.49 9.18 4.72
C LEU A 72 21.52 8.70 3.70
N GLU A 73 22.68 8.20 4.12
CA GLU A 73 23.73 7.68 3.21
C GLU A 73 23.21 6.68 2.15
N PRO A 74 22.28 5.75 2.47
CA PRO A 74 21.73 4.84 1.46
C PRO A 74 21.01 5.55 0.30
N LEU A 75 20.61 6.81 0.47
CA LEU A 75 19.93 7.62 -0.54
C LEU A 75 20.89 8.52 -1.35
N GLN A 76 22.21 8.36 -1.21
CA GLN A 76 23.21 9.21 -1.89
C GLN A 76 22.99 9.27 -3.41
N SER A 77 22.65 8.15 -4.05
CA SER A 77 22.37 8.09 -5.49
C SER A 77 21.13 8.87 -5.93
N LEU A 78 20.24 9.18 -4.97
CA LEU A 78 19.00 9.93 -5.19
C LEU A 78 19.09 11.38 -4.72
N LYS A 79 20.23 11.82 -4.18
CA LYS A 79 20.43 13.15 -3.56
C LYS A 79 19.82 14.32 -4.35
N GLN A 80 20.02 14.36 -5.67
CA GLN A 80 19.52 15.44 -6.55
C GLN A 80 17.98 15.46 -6.69
N LYS A 81 17.29 14.43 -6.21
CA LYS A 81 15.83 14.28 -6.21
C LYS A 81 15.22 14.45 -4.82
N LEU A 82 16.03 14.72 -3.79
CA LEU A 82 15.57 14.80 -2.41
C LEU A 82 15.37 16.26 -1.99
N VAL A 83 14.32 16.46 -1.19
CA VAL A 83 14.14 17.64 -0.37
C VAL A 83 14.14 17.16 1.07
N ILE A 84 15.08 17.66 1.86
CA ILE A 84 15.17 17.33 3.28
C ILE A 84 14.74 18.56 4.05
N CYS A 85 13.66 18.40 4.79
CA CYS A 85 13.16 19.45 5.65
C CYS A 85 13.81 19.35 7.03
N ASP A 86 14.30 20.48 7.55
CA ASP A 86 14.76 20.64 8.93
C ASP A 86 13.94 21.74 9.60
N GLY A 87 13.74 21.63 10.91
CA GLY A 87 12.96 22.58 11.70
C GLY A 87 11.43 22.50 11.49
N ILE A 88 10.91 21.39 10.95
CA ILE A 88 9.47 21.14 10.94
C ILE A 88 9.07 20.51 12.28
N ASP A 89 8.03 21.07 12.89
CA ASP A 89 7.46 20.58 14.14
C ASP A 89 5.93 20.67 14.09
N PHE A 90 5.25 19.84 14.89
CA PHE A 90 3.81 19.85 14.98
C PHE A 90 3.33 21.02 15.83
N LYS A 91 2.35 21.75 15.31
CA LYS A 91 1.65 22.78 16.09
C LYS A 91 0.53 22.11 16.89
N ASN A 92 0.71 22.01 18.22
CA ASN A 92 -0.24 21.45 19.19
C ASN A 92 -0.32 19.91 19.27
N ALA A 93 0.74 19.19 18.89
CA ALA A 93 0.91 17.79 19.27
C ALA A 93 2.20 17.67 20.08
N SER A 94 2.08 17.29 21.36
CA SER A 94 3.20 17.34 22.32
C SER A 94 3.70 15.99 22.79
N ASN A 95 3.18 14.90 22.24
CA ASN A 95 3.63 13.53 22.51
C ASN A 95 3.59 12.66 21.25
N HIS A 96 4.04 11.41 21.39
CA HIS A 96 4.14 10.46 20.30
C HIS A 96 2.78 10.21 19.63
N GLU A 97 1.73 10.02 20.42
CA GLU A 97 0.37 9.73 19.97
C GLU A 97 -0.25 10.91 19.22
N GLY A 98 -0.10 12.12 19.75
CA GLY A 98 -0.54 13.33 19.09
C GLY A 98 0.20 13.56 17.78
N GLY A 99 1.50 13.29 17.74
CA GLY A 99 2.30 13.36 16.52
C GLY A 99 1.76 12.40 15.45
N MET A 100 1.46 11.15 15.84
CA MET A 100 0.88 10.14 14.94
C MET A 100 -0.49 10.57 14.40
N ALA A 101 -1.35 11.16 15.24
CA ALA A 101 -2.64 11.68 14.81
C ALA A 101 -2.51 12.88 13.87
N ALA A 102 -1.60 13.82 14.17
CA ALA A 102 -1.47 15.10 13.48
C ALA A 102 -0.68 15.02 12.17
N MET A 103 0.25 14.08 12.03
CA MET A 103 1.28 14.17 10.98
C MET A 103 0.76 14.15 9.54
N LEU A 104 -0.32 13.40 9.28
CA LEU A 104 -0.94 13.36 7.95
C LEU A 104 -2.27 14.11 7.90
N THR A 105 -2.80 14.58 9.02
CA THR A 105 -4.12 15.23 9.09
C THR A 105 -4.04 16.74 9.38
N GLY A 106 -2.86 17.23 9.78
CA GLY A 106 -2.66 18.64 10.14
C GLY A 106 -3.23 19.02 11.52
N GLY A 107 -3.67 18.03 12.33
CA GLY A 107 -3.99 18.26 13.73
C GLY A 107 -4.73 17.10 14.39
N GLY A 108 -4.92 17.21 15.70
CA GLY A 108 -5.33 16.10 16.56
C GLY A 108 -4.29 15.94 17.67
N ASP A 109 -4.61 15.12 18.68
CA ASP A 109 -3.72 14.87 19.80
C ASP A 109 -4.00 13.47 20.38
N ALA A 110 -3.22 13.01 21.35
CA ALA A 110 -3.43 11.72 22.01
C ALA A 110 -4.85 11.53 22.56
N SER A 111 -5.46 12.62 23.04
CA SER A 111 -6.78 12.66 23.67
C SER A 111 -7.88 13.27 22.79
N SER A 112 -7.54 13.70 21.57
CA SER A 112 -8.49 14.36 20.67
C SER A 112 -8.47 13.74 19.29
N GLN A 113 -9.62 13.74 18.60
CA GLN A 113 -9.69 13.17 17.26
C GLN A 113 -8.75 13.89 16.29
N SER A 114 -8.18 13.12 15.37
CA SER A 114 -7.47 13.68 14.23
C SER A 114 -8.36 14.64 13.45
N LYS A 115 -7.77 15.70 12.91
CA LYS A 115 -8.49 16.73 12.17
C LYS A 115 -8.66 16.29 10.72
N GLY A 116 -9.75 15.59 10.44
CA GLY A 116 -10.13 15.30 9.06
C GLY A 116 -9.41 14.11 8.44
N MET A 117 -9.35 14.16 7.12
CA MET A 117 -8.78 13.12 6.27
C MET A 117 -7.26 13.26 6.19
N SER A 118 -6.54 12.15 6.18
CA SER A 118 -5.10 12.15 6.03
C SER A 118 -4.65 12.43 4.59
N VAL A 119 -3.42 12.93 4.41
CA VAL A 119 -2.86 13.30 3.11
C VAL A 119 -2.89 12.17 2.09
N ASP A 120 -2.55 10.95 2.49
CA ASP A 120 -2.64 9.75 1.64
C ASP A 120 -4.07 9.52 1.13
N GLN A 121 -5.06 9.57 2.02
CA GLN A 121 -6.47 9.37 1.66
C GLN A 121 -7.00 10.51 0.77
N TYR A 122 -6.61 11.75 1.06
CA TYR A 122 -6.94 12.91 0.25
C TYR A 122 -6.37 12.79 -1.18
N VAL A 123 -5.11 12.37 -1.30
CA VAL A 123 -4.46 12.14 -2.61
C VAL A 123 -5.09 10.94 -3.33
N ALA A 124 -5.47 9.88 -2.61
CA ALA A 124 -6.15 8.71 -3.16
C ALA A 124 -7.47 9.08 -3.85
N GLN A 125 -8.23 10.03 -3.31
CA GLN A 125 -9.44 10.54 -3.98
C GLN A 125 -9.14 11.20 -5.34
N ALA A 126 -7.97 11.84 -5.48
CA ALA A 126 -7.59 12.54 -6.68
C ALA A 126 -7.00 11.61 -7.76
N ILE A 127 -6.10 10.69 -7.38
CA ILE A 127 -5.31 9.89 -8.33
C ILE A 127 -5.52 8.38 -8.23
N GLY A 128 -6.16 7.89 -7.17
CA GLY A 128 -6.43 6.46 -6.95
C GLY A 128 -7.84 6.03 -7.34
N LYS A 129 -8.77 6.98 -7.56
CA LYS A 129 -10.20 6.68 -7.80
C LYS A 129 -10.47 5.76 -9.01
N ASP A 130 -9.59 5.71 -10.00
CA ASP A 130 -9.77 4.88 -11.19
C ASP A 130 -8.92 3.60 -11.13
N SER A 131 -8.11 3.43 -10.08
CA SER A 131 -7.34 2.22 -9.80
C SER A 131 -8.21 1.17 -9.10
N ARG A 132 -7.79 -0.10 -9.18
CA ARG A 132 -8.44 -1.22 -8.47
C ARG A 132 -8.52 -0.95 -6.97
N PHE A 133 -7.43 -0.48 -6.38
CA PHE A 133 -7.39 0.02 -5.02
C PHE A 133 -7.14 1.53 -5.06
N ALA A 134 -7.97 2.31 -4.35
CA ALA A 134 -7.76 3.75 -4.26
C ALA A 134 -6.45 4.09 -3.56
N SER A 135 -6.10 3.30 -2.55
CA SER A 135 -4.85 3.33 -1.82
C SER A 135 -4.52 1.94 -1.28
N LEU A 136 -3.25 1.73 -0.88
CA LEU A 136 -2.80 0.53 -0.18
C LEU A 136 -2.09 0.93 1.12
N GLU A 137 -2.72 0.63 2.25
CA GLU A 137 -2.16 0.81 3.58
C GLU A 137 -1.49 -0.48 4.04
N LEU A 138 -0.17 -0.45 4.16
CA LEU A 138 0.67 -1.58 4.54
C LEU A 138 1.36 -1.31 5.87
N GLY A 139 1.52 -2.36 6.67
CA GLY A 139 2.04 -2.27 8.01
C GLY A 139 3.17 -3.27 8.25
N VAL A 140 4.01 -2.96 9.22
CA VAL A 140 4.97 -3.88 9.83
C VAL A 140 4.79 -3.79 11.34
N GLN A 141 4.20 -4.82 11.95
CA GLN A 141 3.96 -4.88 13.40
C GLN A 141 3.19 -3.66 13.94
N THR A 142 2.08 -3.30 13.29
CA THR A 142 1.28 -2.12 13.64
C THR A 142 0.02 -2.43 14.45
N SER A 143 -0.39 -3.70 14.53
CA SER A 143 -1.71 -4.07 15.06
C SER A 143 -1.69 -4.78 16.40
N ALA A 144 -0.51 -5.00 17.01
CA ALA A 144 -0.38 -5.71 18.28
C ALA A 144 -1.17 -5.05 19.43
N TRP A 145 -1.43 -3.73 19.36
CA TRP A 145 -2.19 -2.98 20.37
C TRP A 145 -3.60 -2.57 19.90
N GLY A 146 -4.12 -3.22 18.85
CA GLY A 146 -5.38 -2.86 18.23
C GLY A 146 -5.32 -1.53 17.47
N GLY A 147 -6.49 -1.04 17.04
CA GLY A 147 -6.61 0.22 16.27
C GLY A 147 -6.88 1.41 17.19
N ASN A 148 -5.90 2.31 17.32
CA ASN A 148 -6.02 3.55 18.08
C ASN A 148 -5.03 4.62 17.54
N VAL A 149 -5.01 5.80 18.16
CA VAL A 149 -4.13 6.92 17.75
C VAL A 149 -2.64 6.61 17.87
N GLN A 150 -2.24 5.60 18.66
CA GLN A 150 -0.84 5.16 18.76
C GLN A 150 -0.42 4.28 17.58
N THR A 151 -1.39 3.63 16.93
CA THR A 151 -1.14 2.55 15.97
C THR A 151 -1.61 2.89 14.56
N ARG A 152 -2.20 4.07 14.32
CA ARG A 152 -2.81 4.42 13.03
C ARG A 152 -2.39 5.80 12.56
N MET A 153 -1.72 5.84 11.40
CA MET A 153 -1.36 7.09 10.71
C MET A 153 -2.37 7.57 9.68
N SER A 154 -3.16 6.67 9.09
CA SER A 154 -4.06 6.97 7.98
C SER A 154 -5.50 7.11 8.47
N TYR A 155 -6.20 8.12 7.95
CA TYR A 155 -7.55 8.52 8.36
C TYR A 155 -8.41 8.87 7.16
N SER A 156 -9.55 8.21 6.99
CA SER A 156 -10.52 8.54 5.93
C SER A 156 -11.37 9.77 6.27
N GLY A 157 -11.35 10.19 7.54
CA GLY A 157 -12.03 11.36 8.08
C GLY A 157 -11.71 11.54 9.57
N PRO A 158 -12.31 12.54 10.25
CA PRO A 158 -12.02 12.82 11.65
C PRO A 158 -12.20 11.58 12.55
N GLY A 159 -11.12 11.10 13.17
CA GLY A 159 -11.13 9.92 14.03
C GLY A 159 -11.48 8.60 13.33
N GLN A 160 -11.53 8.55 12.00
CA GLN A 160 -11.85 7.35 11.23
C GLN A 160 -10.57 6.68 10.73
N PHE A 161 -10.05 5.73 11.50
CA PHE A 161 -8.81 5.02 11.16
C PHE A 161 -8.95 4.19 9.88
N VAL A 162 -7.91 4.21 9.04
CA VAL A 162 -7.71 3.24 7.97
C VAL A 162 -6.61 2.27 8.42
N PRO A 163 -6.95 1.01 8.76
CA PRO A 163 -5.97 0.07 9.29
C PRO A 163 -5.03 -0.44 8.18
N PRO A 164 -3.70 -0.45 8.42
CA PRO A 164 -2.77 -1.11 7.52
C PRO A 164 -2.85 -2.64 7.63
N ASP A 165 -2.48 -3.35 6.55
CA ASP A 165 -2.31 -4.81 6.57
C ASP A 165 -0.86 -5.15 6.97
N ASP A 166 -0.68 -5.80 8.12
CA ASP A 166 0.63 -6.22 8.63
C ASP A 166 1.19 -7.47 7.94
N SER A 167 0.38 -8.21 7.18
CA SER A 167 0.77 -9.49 6.58
C SER A 167 1.07 -9.34 5.08
N PRO A 168 2.32 -9.59 4.65
CA PRO A 168 2.65 -9.66 3.23
C PRO A 168 1.86 -10.75 2.49
N THR A 169 1.60 -11.90 3.14
CA THR A 169 0.83 -13.01 2.54
C THR A 169 -0.64 -12.63 2.33
N SER A 170 -1.26 -11.93 3.30
CA SER A 170 -2.61 -11.37 3.16
C SER A 170 -2.66 -10.37 2.02
N THR A 171 -1.72 -9.40 2.01
CA THR A 171 -1.60 -8.38 0.97
C THR A 171 -1.41 -9.01 -0.41
N PHE A 172 -0.52 -9.99 -0.55
CA PHE A 172 -0.29 -10.70 -1.80
C PHE A 172 -1.55 -11.43 -2.28
N SER A 173 -2.25 -12.11 -1.39
CA SER A 173 -3.51 -12.79 -1.71
C SER A 173 -4.59 -11.79 -2.16
N ARG A 174 -4.64 -10.60 -1.55
CA ARG A 174 -5.54 -9.51 -1.96
C ARG A 174 -5.19 -8.95 -3.34
N LEU A 175 -3.90 -8.81 -3.65
CA LEU A 175 -3.42 -8.29 -4.93
C LEU A 175 -3.53 -9.33 -6.06
N PHE A 176 -3.15 -10.58 -5.80
CA PHE A 176 -2.89 -11.62 -6.81
C PHE A 176 -3.63 -12.95 -6.60
N GLY A 177 -4.48 -13.09 -5.57
CA GLY A 177 -5.19 -14.36 -5.28
C GLY A 177 -6.08 -14.87 -6.42
N ASP A 178 -6.37 -14.01 -7.38
CA ASP A 178 -7.18 -14.30 -8.56
C ASP A 178 -6.32 -14.56 -9.82
N VAL A 179 -4.98 -14.49 -9.76
CA VAL A 179 -4.12 -14.56 -10.96
C VAL A 179 -3.96 -16.00 -11.50
N SER A 180 -4.23 -17.02 -10.67
CA SER A 180 -4.07 -18.43 -11.03
C SER A 180 -5.36 -19.14 -11.45
N ALA A 181 -6.51 -18.45 -11.46
CA ALA A 181 -7.80 -19.05 -11.76
C ALA A 181 -8.18 -18.87 -13.23
N THR A 182 -8.89 -19.85 -13.79
CA THR A 182 -9.44 -19.73 -15.16
C THR A 182 -10.41 -18.56 -15.23
N PRO A 183 -10.58 -17.89 -16.40
CA PRO A 183 -11.54 -16.78 -16.52
C PRO A 183 -12.96 -17.12 -16.05
N SER A 184 -13.40 -18.37 -16.24
CA SER A 184 -14.70 -18.87 -15.75
C SER A 184 -14.75 -19.03 -14.23
N ASP A 185 -13.65 -19.46 -13.59
CA ASP A 185 -13.58 -19.56 -12.13
C ASP A 185 -13.50 -18.17 -11.49
N LEU A 186 -12.85 -17.22 -12.15
CA LEU A 186 -12.76 -15.84 -11.69
C LEU A 186 -14.10 -15.13 -11.66
N ASP A 187 -14.89 -15.23 -12.72
CA ASP A 187 -16.24 -14.66 -12.75
C ASP A 187 -17.12 -15.27 -11.64
N ARG A 188 -17.02 -16.59 -11.42
CA ARG A 188 -17.75 -17.28 -10.34
C ARG A 188 -17.31 -16.83 -8.94
N VAL A 189 -16.01 -16.71 -8.70
CA VAL A 189 -15.45 -16.27 -7.42
C VAL A 189 -15.80 -14.81 -7.15
N GLN A 190 -15.66 -13.93 -8.15
CA GLN A 190 -16.03 -12.51 -8.05
C GLN A 190 -17.52 -12.34 -7.78
N LYS A 191 -18.40 -13.01 -8.51
CA LYS A 191 -19.86 -13.00 -8.25
C LYS A 191 -20.21 -13.48 -6.85
N ARG A 192 -19.54 -14.52 -6.35
CA ARG A 192 -19.74 -14.99 -4.98
C ARG A 192 -19.28 -13.96 -3.96
N ARG A 193 -18.11 -13.34 -4.14
CA ARG A 193 -17.63 -12.25 -3.27
C ARG A 193 -18.60 -11.06 -3.27
N GLN A 194 -19.06 -10.63 -4.45
CA GLN A 194 -20.04 -9.55 -4.58
C GLN A 194 -21.34 -9.87 -3.84
N SER A 195 -21.90 -11.07 -4.02
CA SER A 195 -23.12 -11.48 -3.33
C SER A 195 -22.97 -11.50 -1.80
N VAL A 196 -21.81 -11.88 -1.27
CA VAL A 196 -21.54 -11.83 0.17
C VAL A 196 -21.44 -10.39 0.65
N LEU A 197 -20.76 -9.51 -0.10
CA LEU A 197 -20.64 -8.09 0.24
C LEU A 197 -22.01 -7.40 0.21
N ASP A 198 -22.83 -7.66 -0.80
CA ASP A 198 -24.19 -7.11 -0.92
C ASP A 198 -25.07 -7.53 0.27
N LEU A 199 -24.98 -8.80 0.70
CA LEU A 199 -25.70 -9.30 1.87
C LEU A 199 -25.27 -8.58 3.15
N VAL A 200 -23.97 -8.55 3.45
CA VAL A 200 -23.43 -7.92 4.66
C VAL A 200 -23.73 -6.42 4.68
N ARG A 201 -23.64 -5.74 3.53
CA ARG A 201 -24.00 -4.33 3.39
C ARG A 201 -25.48 -4.09 3.66
N GLY A 202 -26.36 -4.97 3.20
CA GLY A 202 -27.79 -4.93 3.52
C GLY A 202 -28.05 -5.04 5.01
N GLU A 203 -27.45 -6.04 5.67
CA GLU A 203 -27.60 -6.28 7.11
C GLU A 203 -27.08 -5.09 7.95
N LEU A 204 -25.89 -4.56 7.63
CA LEU A 204 -25.34 -3.39 8.31
C LEU A 204 -26.19 -2.14 8.06
N GLY A 205 -26.72 -1.97 6.84
CA GLY A 205 -27.63 -0.88 6.51
C GLY A 205 -28.92 -0.93 7.32
N ASP A 206 -29.48 -2.11 7.54
CA ASP A 206 -30.68 -2.28 8.36
C ASP A 206 -30.40 -2.10 9.85
N LEU A 207 -29.25 -2.57 10.34
CA LEU A 207 -28.81 -2.28 11.70
C LEU A 207 -28.59 -0.77 11.91
N ARG A 208 -28.00 -0.10 10.92
CA ARG A 208 -27.74 1.35 10.95
C ARG A 208 -29.00 2.20 11.10
N LYS A 209 -30.13 1.75 10.54
CA LYS A 209 -31.45 2.40 10.71
C LYS A 209 -32.00 2.28 12.13
N ARG A 210 -31.52 1.30 12.91
CA ARG A 210 -32.02 0.99 14.26
C ARG A 210 -31.16 1.58 15.39
N VAL A 211 -29.96 2.08 15.07
CA VAL A 211 -29.04 2.66 16.05
C VAL A 211 -28.80 4.15 15.78
N GLY A 212 -28.68 4.93 16.85
CA GLY A 212 -28.32 6.35 16.81
C GLY A 212 -26.97 6.61 17.46
N GLY A 213 -26.58 7.88 17.60
CA GLY A 213 -25.42 8.27 18.39
C GLY A 213 -24.07 7.78 17.87
N ILE A 214 -23.24 7.22 18.75
CA ILE A 214 -21.86 6.80 18.46
C ILE A 214 -21.83 5.49 17.67
N GLU A 215 -22.79 4.59 17.92
CA GLU A 215 -22.93 3.31 17.23
C GLU A 215 -23.22 3.51 15.75
N ALA A 216 -24.05 4.50 15.45
CA ALA A 216 -24.34 4.96 14.09
C ALA A 216 -23.06 5.36 13.33
N GLN A 217 -22.18 6.15 13.96
CA GLN A 217 -20.93 6.59 13.34
C GLN A 217 -19.97 5.42 13.07
N LYS A 218 -19.88 4.44 13.99
CA LYS A 218 -19.07 3.24 13.79
C LYS A 218 -19.55 2.41 12.60
N LEU A 219 -20.87 2.25 12.47
CA LEU A 219 -21.46 1.53 11.35
C LEU A 219 -21.27 2.26 10.02
N ASP A 220 -21.33 3.60 10.01
CA ASP A 220 -21.04 4.39 8.80
C ASP A 220 -19.59 4.15 8.33
N ALA A 221 -18.64 4.07 9.26
CA ALA A 221 -17.25 3.72 8.96
C ALA A 221 -17.10 2.30 8.38
N HIS A 222 -17.84 1.33 8.92
CA HIS A 222 -17.83 -0.05 8.42
C HIS A 222 -18.43 -0.15 7.01
N LEU A 223 -19.53 0.56 6.75
CA LEU A 223 -20.15 0.61 5.43
C LEU A 223 -19.21 1.24 4.39
N GLU A 224 -18.44 2.27 4.77
CA GLU A 224 -17.45 2.87 3.88
C GLU A 224 -16.27 1.93 3.61
N ALA A 225 -15.79 1.21 4.64
CA ALA A 225 -14.76 0.18 4.46
C ALA A 225 -15.22 -0.92 3.49
N LEU A 226 -16.49 -1.36 3.57
CA LEU A 226 -17.04 -2.37 2.65
C LEU A 226 -17.09 -1.88 1.20
N ARG A 227 -17.44 -0.62 0.96
CA ARG A 227 -17.41 -0.05 -0.40
C ARG A 227 -16.00 -0.06 -1.01
N SER A 228 -14.99 0.21 -0.19
CA SER A 228 -13.58 0.13 -0.62
C SER A 228 -13.21 -1.30 -1.03
N VAL A 229 -13.67 -2.30 -0.29
CA VAL A 229 -13.47 -3.72 -0.61
C VAL A 229 -14.20 -4.12 -1.89
N GLU A 230 -15.48 -3.73 -2.06
CA GLU A 230 -16.26 -3.99 -3.28
C GLU A 230 -15.52 -3.49 -4.53
N LYS A 231 -14.98 -2.26 -4.47
CA LYS A 231 -14.22 -1.68 -5.57
C LYS A 231 -12.94 -2.47 -5.89
N GLY A 232 -12.27 -2.98 -4.86
CA GLY A 232 -11.10 -3.85 -5.01
C GLY A 232 -11.40 -5.21 -5.68
N VAL A 233 -12.63 -5.69 -5.62
CA VAL A 233 -13.07 -6.95 -6.28
C VAL A 233 -13.25 -6.75 -7.79
N GLN A 234 -13.59 -5.56 -8.26
CA GLN A 234 -14.03 -5.30 -9.64
C GLN A 234 -12.93 -4.79 -10.60
N GLY A 235 -11.67 -4.65 -10.15
CA GLY A 235 -10.59 -4.10 -10.97
C GLY A 235 -9.74 -5.17 -11.69
N PRO A 236 -9.37 -4.97 -12.98
CA PRO A 236 -8.47 -5.87 -13.69
C PRO A 236 -7.04 -5.73 -13.15
N GLY A 237 -6.52 -6.77 -12.50
CA GLY A 237 -5.08 -6.91 -12.25
C GLY A 237 -4.43 -7.68 -13.38
N SER A 238 -3.82 -7.00 -14.36
CA SER A 238 -3.25 -7.63 -15.56
C SER A 238 -1.81 -8.10 -15.40
N CYS A 239 -1.39 -8.38 -14.16
CA CYS A 239 0.01 -8.64 -13.83
C CYS A 239 0.20 -10.01 -13.20
N THR A 240 1.26 -10.68 -13.64
CA THR A 240 1.81 -11.85 -12.95
C THR A 240 2.76 -11.36 -11.85
N PRO A 241 2.60 -11.80 -10.58
CA PRO A 241 3.56 -11.47 -9.54
C PRO A 241 4.94 -12.08 -9.87
N SER A 242 6.02 -11.37 -9.51
CA SER A 242 7.40 -11.89 -9.70
C SER A 242 7.73 -13.04 -8.75
N SER A 243 7.14 -13.07 -7.56
CA SER A 243 7.36 -14.09 -6.54
C SER A 243 6.31 -13.98 -5.42
N THR A 244 5.89 -15.12 -4.87
CA THR A 244 5.09 -15.17 -3.63
C THR A 244 5.98 -14.77 -2.44
N PRO A 245 5.48 -13.93 -1.49
CA PRO A 245 6.21 -13.61 -0.28
C PRO A 245 6.50 -14.86 0.56
N GLU A 246 7.59 -14.82 1.33
CA GLU A 246 7.84 -15.85 2.35
C GLU A 246 6.86 -15.69 3.51
N THR A 247 6.37 -16.81 4.03
CA THR A 247 5.46 -16.81 5.18
C THR A 247 6.25 -16.56 6.45
N LEU A 248 6.23 -15.32 6.92
CA LEU A 248 6.85 -14.86 8.17
C LEU A 248 5.78 -14.63 9.24
N ASP A 249 6.17 -14.66 10.52
CA ASP A 249 5.28 -14.23 11.61
C ASP A 249 5.17 -12.69 11.57
N PRO A 250 3.98 -12.12 11.28
CA PRO A 250 3.81 -10.66 11.22
C PRO A 250 4.14 -9.94 12.53
N TYR A 251 4.23 -10.66 13.65
CA TYR A 251 4.56 -10.16 14.98
C TYR A 251 5.92 -10.64 15.50
N GLY A 252 6.66 -11.42 14.70
CA GLY A 252 8.00 -11.89 15.03
C GLY A 252 9.01 -10.75 14.98
N GLY A 253 9.57 -10.36 16.12
CA GLY A 253 10.53 -9.25 16.22
C GLY A 253 11.74 -9.37 15.28
N ALA A 254 12.28 -10.58 15.13
CA ALA A 254 13.42 -10.86 14.25
C ALA A 254 13.10 -10.66 12.75
N ASP A 255 11.83 -10.79 12.37
CA ASP A 255 11.38 -10.74 10.98
C ASP A 255 11.10 -9.30 10.50
N PHE A 256 11.23 -8.30 11.37
CA PHE A 256 10.87 -6.91 11.05
C PHE A 256 11.50 -6.39 9.74
N PRO A 257 12.82 -6.56 9.48
CA PRO A 257 13.41 -6.10 8.22
C PRO A 257 12.87 -6.86 7.00
N ALA A 258 12.64 -8.17 7.14
CA ALA A 258 12.14 -9.01 6.06
C ALA A 258 10.67 -8.68 5.73
N LEU A 259 9.83 -8.50 6.75
CA LEU A 259 8.46 -8.02 6.62
C LEU A 259 8.41 -6.65 5.93
N ALA A 260 9.22 -5.69 6.40
CA ALA A 260 9.30 -4.36 5.79
C ALA A 260 9.71 -4.44 4.32
N LYS A 261 10.71 -5.27 4.00
CA LYS A 261 11.14 -5.49 2.62
C LYS A 261 10.02 -6.06 1.77
N GLN A 262 9.33 -7.10 2.22
CA GLN A 262 8.24 -7.71 1.47
C GLN A 262 7.08 -6.73 1.23
N GLN A 263 6.71 -5.92 2.23
CA GLN A 263 5.68 -4.88 2.05
C GLN A 263 6.11 -3.83 1.02
N MET A 264 7.37 -3.39 1.06
CA MET A 264 7.92 -2.49 0.04
C MET A 264 7.89 -3.10 -1.36
N ASP A 265 8.33 -4.34 -1.52
CA ASP A 265 8.32 -5.05 -2.81
C ASP A 265 6.89 -5.20 -3.35
N LEU A 266 5.92 -5.52 -2.48
CA LEU A 266 4.49 -5.61 -2.84
C LEU A 266 3.93 -4.26 -3.29
N LEU A 267 4.25 -3.16 -2.60
CA LEU A 267 3.83 -1.82 -3.00
C LEU A 267 4.41 -1.42 -4.36
N VAL A 268 5.70 -1.67 -4.58
CA VAL A 268 6.37 -1.43 -5.87
C VAL A 268 5.72 -2.26 -6.97
N THR A 269 5.38 -3.52 -6.70
CA THR A 269 4.70 -4.38 -7.66
C THR A 269 3.29 -3.86 -7.97
N ALA A 270 2.52 -3.48 -6.95
CA ALA A 270 1.18 -2.90 -7.12
C ALA A 270 1.21 -1.61 -7.97
N PHE A 271 2.20 -0.75 -7.75
CA PHE A 271 2.44 0.46 -8.56
C PHE A 271 2.82 0.14 -10.01
N SER A 272 3.71 -0.84 -10.21
CA SER A 272 4.16 -1.26 -11.54
C SER A 272 3.00 -1.86 -12.34
N CYS A 273 2.09 -2.54 -11.65
CA CYS A 273 0.91 -3.17 -12.21
C CYS A 273 -0.32 -2.26 -12.32
N GLY A 274 -0.20 -0.98 -11.94
CA GLY A 274 -1.30 -0.01 -11.99
C GLY A 274 -2.47 -0.37 -11.06
N MET A 275 -2.25 -1.22 -10.05
CA MET A 275 -3.30 -1.64 -9.12
C MET A 275 -3.70 -0.52 -8.16
N THR A 276 -2.77 0.38 -7.86
CA THR A 276 -2.97 1.63 -7.10
C THR A 276 -1.97 2.68 -7.58
N ASN A 277 -2.25 3.95 -7.31
CA ASN A 277 -1.31 5.06 -7.43
C ASN A 277 -0.87 5.63 -6.07
N VAL A 278 -1.50 5.19 -4.98
CA VAL A 278 -1.21 5.67 -3.62
C VAL A 278 -0.98 4.48 -2.70
N GLY A 279 0.06 4.57 -1.87
CA GLY A 279 0.24 3.63 -0.78
C GLY A 279 1.03 4.22 0.36
N SER A 280 0.95 3.55 1.49
CA SER A 280 1.61 3.99 2.70
C SER A 280 2.14 2.80 3.48
N ILE A 281 3.35 2.91 4.01
CA ILE A 281 4.01 1.86 4.79
C ILE A 281 4.26 2.41 6.20
N GLN A 282 3.55 1.86 7.17
CA GLN A 282 3.73 2.17 8.58
C GLN A 282 4.64 1.13 9.23
N MET A 283 5.81 1.55 9.69
CA MET A 283 6.72 0.71 10.44
C MET A 283 6.41 0.87 11.94
N SER A 284 5.77 -0.13 12.54
CA SER A 284 5.38 -0.19 13.94
C SER A 284 4.42 0.92 14.41
N HIS A 285 4.36 1.14 15.73
CA HIS A 285 3.54 2.13 16.42
C HIS A 285 4.31 3.43 16.63
N THR A 286 3.64 4.48 17.10
CA THR A 286 4.33 5.72 17.46
C THR A 286 5.42 5.55 18.53
N VAL A 287 5.14 4.70 19.52
CA VAL A 287 6.13 4.13 20.44
C VAL A 287 6.36 2.68 20.06
N GLY A 288 7.37 2.44 19.24
CA GLY A 288 7.62 1.12 18.65
C GLY A 288 8.20 0.16 19.69
N PRO A 289 7.55 -0.99 19.97
CA PRO A 289 8.11 -2.06 20.79
C PRO A 289 9.22 -2.93 20.15
N PRO A 290 9.56 -2.88 18.83
CA PRO A 290 10.57 -3.79 18.29
C PRO A 290 11.96 -3.56 18.90
N VAL A 291 12.51 -4.61 19.52
CA VAL A 291 13.94 -4.72 19.80
C VAL A 291 14.65 -5.13 18.53
N PHE A 292 15.71 -4.41 18.16
CA PHE A 292 16.46 -4.63 16.93
C PHE A 292 17.42 -5.83 17.05
N SER A 293 16.87 -7.01 17.34
CA SER A 293 17.62 -8.25 17.57
C SER A 293 18.42 -8.70 16.35
N TRP A 294 17.99 -8.35 15.14
CA TRP A 294 18.73 -8.58 13.90
C TRP A 294 20.05 -7.79 13.82
N LEU A 295 20.23 -6.76 14.66
CA LEU A 295 21.48 -6.03 14.84
C LEU A 295 22.28 -6.53 16.06
N GLY A 296 21.84 -7.62 16.70
CA GLY A 296 22.45 -8.13 17.94
C GLY A 296 22.10 -7.32 19.20
N LEU A 297 21.05 -6.51 19.16
CA LEU A 297 20.56 -5.75 20.32
C LEU A 297 19.54 -6.56 21.12
N SER A 298 19.58 -6.45 22.44
CA SER A 298 18.76 -7.27 23.36
C SER A 298 17.83 -6.47 24.29
N GLU A 299 17.96 -5.15 24.32
CA GLU A 299 17.16 -4.22 25.13
C GLU A 299 16.86 -2.93 24.34
#